data_AF-A0A2I1RFS6-F1
#
_entry.id   AF-A0A2I1RFS6-F1
#
_cell.length_a   1.000
_cell.length_b   1.000
_cell.length_c   1.000
_cell.angle_alpha   90.00
_cell.angle_beta   90.00
_cell.angle_gamma   90.00
#
_symmetry.space_group_name_H-M   'P 1'
#
loop_
_entity.id
_entity.type
_entity.pdbx_description
1 polymer ?
#
loop_
_entity_poly.entity_id
_entity_poly.type
_entity_poly.pdbx_seq_one_letter_code
_entity_poly.pdbx_strand_id
1 'polypeptide(L)'
;MSTMQPISIQQLVIDSLATLSNDLHNKVDQTLSQLETQQSQTIDSLIQKQLALMLPNLYQQLLTHLNQQIDQKTQQHNQQITDYLDELDKLQKSEVETLKKGQEEFQNLQDKIQSTLSHLDSIQPVDESKFESSLTDLKNSIQMLKTSTSESNSEQQSLESLISELEKLKTDMTTKVSELTQLQSDLANYAAQLRQLLG
;
A
#
# COMPACT_ATOMS: atom_id res chain seq x y z
N MET A 1 -43.95 50.50 123.84
CA MET A 1 -42.85 50.01 124.70
C MET A 1 -42.15 48.90 123.96
N SER A 2 -41.08 49.23 123.24
CA SER A 2 -40.18 48.26 122.61
C SER A 2 -38.95 48.15 123.51
N THR A 3 -38.74 46.97 124.11
CA THR A 3 -37.57 46.69 124.94
C THR A 3 -36.35 46.59 124.03
N MET A 4 -35.54 47.65 123.96
CA MET A 4 -34.18 47.57 123.41
C MET A 4 -33.30 46.82 124.41
N GLN A 5 -32.91 45.59 124.08
CA GLN A 5 -31.87 44.86 124.81
C GLN A 5 -30.49 45.46 124.48
N PRO A 6 -29.58 45.60 125.47
CA PRO A 6 -28.21 46.06 125.23
C PRO A 6 -27.44 44.98 124.47
N ILE A 7 -26.89 45.34 123.31
CA ILE A 7 -26.00 44.47 122.52
C ILE A 7 -24.72 44.22 123.33
N SER A 8 -24.38 42.94 123.55
CA SER A 8 -23.12 42.54 124.21
C SER A 8 -21.91 42.83 123.29
N ILE A 9 -20.75 43.17 123.87
CA ILE A 9 -19.48 43.35 123.13
C ILE A 9 -19.18 42.13 122.24
N GLN A 10 -19.55 40.92 122.68
CA GLN A 10 -19.40 39.70 121.88
C GLN A 10 -20.23 39.72 120.60
N GLN A 11 -21.47 40.24 120.65
CA GLN A 11 -22.33 40.34 119.47
C GLN A 11 -21.77 41.39 118.47
N LEU A 12 -21.23 42.50 118.97
CA LEU A 12 -20.59 43.52 118.14
C LEU A 12 -19.36 42.95 117.39
N VAL A 13 -18.56 42.10 118.05
CA VAL A 13 -17.41 41.43 117.43
C VAL A 13 -17.86 40.39 116.40
N ILE A 14 -18.90 39.60 116.70
CA ILE A 14 -19.48 38.62 115.77
C ILE A 14 -20.01 39.33 114.51
N ASP A 15 -20.78 40.41 114.69
CA ASP A 15 -21.35 41.18 113.58
C ASP A 15 -20.25 41.83 112.74
N SER A 16 -19.21 42.40 113.37
CA SER A 16 -18.08 43.00 112.66
C SER A 16 -17.26 41.98 111.85
N LEU A 17 -17.03 40.79 112.40
CA LEU A 17 -16.34 39.71 111.70
C LEU A 17 -17.18 39.14 110.54
N ALA A 18 -18.50 39.03 110.73
CA ALA A 18 -19.42 38.62 109.68
C ALA A 18 -19.45 39.66 108.54
N THR A 19 -19.49 40.95 108.86
CA THR A 19 -19.39 42.04 107.86
C THR A 19 -18.05 41.99 107.13
N LEU A 20 -16.93 41.88 107.84
CA LEU A 20 -15.61 41.80 107.21
C LEU A 20 -15.48 40.56 106.31
N SER A 21 -15.99 39.41 106.74
CA SER A 21 -16.00 38.17 105.95
C SER A 21 -16.81 38.34 104.66
N ASN A 22 -18.01 38.93 104.77
CA ASN A 22 -18.87 39.20 103.62
C ASN A 22 -18.25 40.22 102.66
N ASP A 23 -17.63 41.28 103.17
CA ASP A 23 -16.93 42.28 102.36
C ASP A 23 -15.71 41.70 101.64
N LEU A 24 -14.95 40.82 102.32
CA LEU A 24 -13.83 40.10 101.71
C LEU A 24 -14.32 39.14 100.62
N HIS A 25 -15.38 38.38 100.87
CA HIS A 25 -15.96 37.46 99.89
C HIS A 25 -16.44 38.22 98.66
N ASN A 26 -17.22 39.29 98.84
CA ASN A 26 -17.70 40.14 97.75
C ASN A 26 -16.54 40.76 96.96
N LYS A 27 -15.48 41.22 97.63
CA LYS A 27 -14.31 41.78 96.96
C LYS A 27 -13.53 40.73 96.17
N VAL A 28 -13.38 39.52 96.70
CA VAL A 28 -12.74 38.40 96.01
C VAL A 28 -13.54 38.00 94.78
N ASP A 29 -14.85 37.82 94.90
CA ASP A 29 -15.73 37.45 93.78
C ASP A 29 -15.76 38.52 92.69
N GLN A 30 -15.80 39.80 93.06
CA GLN A 30 -15.71 40.91 92.11
C GLN A 30 -14.37 40.93 91.39
N THR A 31 -13.26 40.71 92.11
CA THR A 31 -11.91 40.71 91.51
C THR A 31 -11.74 39.52 90.57
N LEU A 32 -12.22 38.33 90.95
CA LEU A 32 -12.23 37.14 90.11
C LEU A 32 -13.06 37.36 88.84
N SER A 33 -14.29 37.86 88.98
CA SER A 33 -15.18 38.12 87.83
C SER A 33 -14.58 39.15 86.86
N GLN A 34 -13.91 40.18 87.39
CA GLN A 34 -13.20 41.17 86.58
C GLN A 34 -12.01 40.55 85.85
N LEU A 35 -11.22 39.72 86.54
CA LEU A 35 -10.07 39.04 85.95
C LEU A 35 -10.49 38.06 84.85
N GLU A 36 -11.55 37.28 85.07
CA GLU A 36 -12.12 36.38 84.06
C GLU A 36 -12.59 37.14 82.82
N THR A 37 -13.31 38.25 83.02
CA THR A 37 -13.78 39.10 81.92
C THR A 37 -12.61 39.69 81.14
N GLN A 38 -11.60 40.22 81.84
CA GLN A 38 -10.42 40.83 81.23
C GLN A 38 -9.59 39.78 80.46
N GLN A 39 -9.45 38.58 81.01
CA GLN A 39 -8.75 37.48 80.36
C GLN A 39 -9.49 37.02 79.10
N SER A 40 -10.81 36.84 79.15
CA SER A 40 -11.62 36.47 77.97
C SER A 40 -11.47 37.50 76.86
N GLN A 41 -11.62 38.80 77.18
CA GLN A 41 -11.47 39.87 76.20
C GLN A 41 -10.07 39.92 75.59
N THR A 42 -9.03 39.66 76.40
CA THR A 42 -7.64 39.62 75.92
C THR A 42 -7.42 38.44 74.95
N ILE A 43 -7.96 37.26 75.28
CA ILE A 43 -7.89 36.08 74.43
C ILE A 43 -8.63 36.33 73.11
N ASP A 44 -9.86 36.86 73.17
CA ASP A 44 -10.67 37.17 71.98
C ASP A 44 -9.97 38.18 71.07
N SER A 45 -9.38 39.23 71.66
CA SER A 45 -8.62 40.24 70.91
C SER A 45 -7.38 39.64 70.22
N LEU A 46 -6.63 38.79 70.92
CA LEU A 46 -5.47 38.11 70.35
C LEU A 46 -5.87 37.17 69.21
N ILE A 47 -6.94 36.38 69.39
CA ILE A 47 -7.47 35.48 68.36
C ILE A 47 -7.92 36.28 67.14
N GLN A 48 -8.72 37.34 67.33
CA GLN A 48 -9.18 38.18 66.22
C GLN A 48 -8.02 38.84 65.47
N LYS A 49 -7.03 39.37 66.20
CA LYS A 49 -5.84 39.97 65.58
C LYS A 49 -5.05 38.94 64.78
N GLN A 50 -4.86 37.75 65.31
CA GLN A 50 -4.14 36.68 64.63
C GLN A 50 -4.88 36.21 63.38
N LEU A 51 -6.20 36.02 63.46
CA LEU A 51 -7.04 35.64 62.31
C LEU A 51 -7.05 36.73 61.23
N ALA A 52 -7.18 38.00 61.62
CA ALA A 52 -7.17 39.13 60.70
C ALA A 52 -5.83 39.27 59.94
N LEU A 53 -4.72 38.81 60.53
CA LEU A 53 -3.41 38.80 59.88
C LEU A 53 -3.19 37.57 59.01
N MET A 54 -3.55 36.38 59.49
CA MET A 54 -3.25 35.13 58.79
C MET A 54 -4.18 34.87 57.60
N LEU A 55 -5.50 35.12 57.74
CA LEU A 55 -6.48 34.78 56.71
C LEU A 55 -6.22 35.49 55.38
N PRO A 56 -5.97 36.82 55.33
CA PRO A 56 -5.68 37.50 54.07
C PRO A 56 -4.38 37.01 53.43
N ASN A 57 -3.37 36.69 54.24
CA ASN A 57 -2.08 36.20 53.74
C ASN A 57 -2.23 34.80 53.12
N LEU A 58 -2.89 33.87 53.82
CA LEU A 58 -3.20 32.54 53.29
C LEU A 58 -4.02 32.60 52.00
N TYR A 59 -5.05 33.46 51.97
CA TYR A 59 -5.86 33.66 50.78
C TYR A 59 -5.02 34.17 49.60
N GLN A 60 -4.18 35.18 49.81
CA GLN A 60 -3.34 35.73 48.75
C GLN A 60 -2.28 34.74 48.26
N GLN A 61 -1.66 33.98 49.16
CA GLN A 61 -0.71 32.94 48.77
C GLN A 61 -1.38 31.86 47.93
N LEU A 62 -2.56 31.38 48.35
CA LEU A 62 -3.31 30.37 47.62
C LEU A 62 -3.74 30.89 46.25
N LEU A 63 -4.27 32.12 46.18
CA LEU A 63 -4.68 32.75 44.92
C LEU A 63 -3.49 32.89 43.96
N THR A 64 -2.36 33.38 44.46
CA THR A 64 -1.14 33.54 43.67
C THR A 64 -0.66 32.19 43.12
N HIS A 65 -0.64 31.16 43.97
CA HIS A 65 -0.21 29.83 43.58
C HIS A 65 -1.14 29.20 42.53
N LEU A 66 -2.46 29.34 42.71
CA LEU A 66 -3.46 28.86 41.75
C LEU A 66 -3.33 29.57 40.40
N ASN A 67 -3.17 30.89 40.39
CA ASN A 67 -2.98 31.65 39.16
C ASN A 67 -1.69 31.20 38.42
N GLN A 68 -0.58 31.05 39.15
CA GLN A 68 0.67 30.55 38.56
C GLN A 68 0.51 29.15 37.96
N GLN A 69 -0.18 28.24 38.64
CA GLN A 69 -0.44 26.90 38.10
C GLN A 69 -1.34 26.94 36.86
N ILE A 70 -2.37 27.79 36.86
CA ILE A 70 -3.27 27.97 35.72
C ILE A 70 -2.49 28.51 34.53
N ASP A 71 -1.64 29.53 34.73
CA ASP A 71 -0.83 30.12 33.68
C ASP A 71 0.15 29.10 33.10
N GLN A 72 0.86 28.36 33.96
CA GLN A 72 1.80 27.33 33.52
C GLN A 72 1.12 26.23 32.71
N LYS A 73 -0.01 25.69 33.19
CA LYS A 73 -0.76 24.67 32.47
C LYS A 73 -1.33 25.19 31.16
N THR A 74 -1.85 26.42 31.16
CA THR A 74 -2.37 27.06 29.95
C THR A 74 -1.28 27.22 28.91
N GLN A 75 -0.10 27.71 29.30
CA GLN A 75 1.05 27.85 28.40
C GLN A 75 1.52 26.50 27.85
N GLN A 76 1.62 25.49 28.71
CA GLN A 76 2.02 24.14 28.29
C GLN A 76 1.03 23.57 27.26
N HIS A 77 -0.27 23.63 27.54
CA HIS A 77 -1.29 23.13 26.60
C HIS A 77 -1.30 23.92 25.29
N ASN A 78 -1.15 25.25 25.34
CA ASN A 78 -1.09 26.07 24.14
C ASN A 78 0.13 25.73 23.27
N GLN A 79 1.27 25.43 23.89
CA GLN A 79 2.44 24.96 23.14
C GLN A 79 2.16 23.61 22.47
N GLN A 80 1.59 22.65 23.21
CA GLN A 80 1.23 21.35 22.63
C GLN A 80 0.22 21.47 21.49
N ILE A 81 -0.78 22.35 21.61
CA ILE A 81 -1.74 22.64 20.54
C ILE A 81 -1.02 23.20 19.32
N THR A 82 -0.08 24.12 19.53
CA THR A 82 0.72 24.71 18.45
C THR A 82 1.55 23.65 17.73
N ASP A 83 2.21 22.77 18.48
CA ASP A 83 3.01 21.68 17.92
C ASP A 83 2.16 20.72 17.08
N TYR A 84 0.95 20.37 17.55
CA TYR A 84 0.02 19.53 16.78
C TYR A 84 -0.50 20.22 15.51
N LEU A 85 -0.77 21.52 15.56
CA LEU A 85 -1.18 22.28 14.37
C LEU A 85 -0.06 22.34 13.33
N ASP A 86 1.19 22.50 13.76
CA ASP A 86 2.36 22.48 12.88
C ASP A 86 2.59 21.11 12.23
N GLU A 87 2.41 20.02 12.99
CA GLU A 87 2.47 18.66 12.45
C GLU A 87 1.35 18.40 11.44
N LEU A 88 0.13 18.87 11.74
CA LEU A 88 -1.02 18.74 10.84
C LEU A 88 -0.82 19.52 9.53
N ASP A 89 -0.28 20.74 9.59
CA ASP A 89 0.04 21.54 8.39
C ASP A 89 1.10 20.85 7.52
N LYS A 90 2.14 20.28 8.13
CA LYS A 90 3.17 19.50 7.41
C LYS A 90 2.58 18.26 6.75
N LEU A 91 1.74 17.52 7.47
CA LEU A 91 1.07 16.34 6.94
C LEU A 91 0.16 16.70 5.76
N GLN A 92 -0.65 17.74 5.92
CA GLN A 92 -1.56 18.22 4.88
C GLN A 92 -0.80 18.64 3.61
N LYS A 93 0.32 19.36 3.75
CA LYS A 93 1.18 19.73 2.60
C LYS A 93 1.72 18.50 1.87
N SER A 94 2.25 17.52 2.62
CA SER A 94 2.76 16.27 2.06
C SER A 94 1.68 15.45 1.34
N GLU A 95 0.47 15.39 1.91
CA GLU A 95 -0.67 14.69 1.30
C GLU A 95 -1.09 15.37 -0.01
N VAL A 96 -1.18 16.71 -0.02
CA VAL A 96 -1.51 17.47 -1.25
C VAL A 96 -0.45 17.27 -2.33
N GLU A 97 0.84 17.29 -1.99
CA GLU A 97 1.92 17.01 -2.95
C GLU A 97 1.81 15.59 -3.53
N THR A 98 1.51 14.61 -2.68
CA THR A 98 1.32 13.21 -3.10
C THR A 98 0.13 13.06 -4.04
N LEU A 99 -1.01 13.69 -3.70
CA LEU A 99 -2.21 13.68 -4.54
C LEU A 99 -1.97 14.34 -5.89
N LYS A 100 -1.25 15.47 -5.91
CA LYS A 100 -0.88 16.16 -7.15
C LYS A 100 -0.01 15.27 -8.04
N LYS A 101 1.00 14.61 -7.48
CA LYS A 101 1.83 13.65 -8.22
C LYS A 101 0.98 12.50 -8.78
N GLY A 102 0.06 11.96 -7.98
CA GLY A 102 -0.89 10.94 -8.45
C GLY A 102 -1.73 11.42 -9.63
N GLN A 103 -2.25 12.65 -9.59
CA GLN A 103 -2.98 13.26 -10.71
C GLN A 103 -2.13 13.39 -11.98
N GLU A 104 -0.87 13.83 -11.84
CA GLU A 104 0.07 13.90 -12.96
C GLU A 104 0.34 12.53 -13.59
N GLU A 105 0.53 11.49 -12.77
CA GLU A 105 0.71 10.10 -13.25
C GLU A 105 -0.54 9.58 -13.98
N PHE A 106 -1.75 9.87 -13.48
CA PHE A 106 -2.99 9.50 -14.15
C PHE A 106 -3.17 10.21 -15.50
N GLN A 107 -2.83 11.50 -15.58
CA GLN A 107 -2.88 12.24 -16.84
C GLN A 107 -1.91 11.66 -17.88
N ASN A 108 -0.66 11.38 -17.46
CA ASN A 108 0.33 10.74 -18.33
C ASN A 108 -0.15 9.38 -18.85
N LEU A 109 -0.83 8.60 -17.99
CA LEU A 109 -1.41 7.32 -18.40
C LEU A 109 -2.54 7.52 -19.42
N GLN A 110 -3.42 8.48 -19.19
CA GLN A 110 -4.50 8.81 -20.13
C GLN A 110 -3.95 9.22 -21.50
N ASP A 111 -2.94 10.07 -21.53
CA ASP A 111 -2.29 10.53 -22.77
C ASP A 111 -1.64 9.35 -23.51
N LYS A 112 -1.00 8.43 -22.78
CA LYS A 112 -0.40 7.23 -23.36
C LYS A 112 -1.44 6.27 -23.92
N ILE A 113 -2.57 6.08 -23.23
CA ILE A 113 -3.70 5.29 -23.73
C ILE A 113 -4.24 5.91 -25.01
N GLN A 114 -4.49 7.22 -25.03
CA GLN A 114 -4.98 7.93 -26.21
C GLN A 114 -4.02 7.81 -27.40
N SER A 115 -2.72 7.96 -27.15
CA SER A 115 -1.69 7.78 -28.17
C SER A 115 -1.65 6.35 -28.70
N THR A 116 -1.81 5.35 -27.83
CA THR A 116 -1.79 3.94 -28.22
C THR A 116 -3.03 3.58 -29.04
N LEU A 117 -4.21 4.07 -28.64
CA LEU A 117 -5.45 3.89 -29.41
C LEU A 117 -5.34 4.54 -30.78
N SER A 118 -4.84 5.77 -30.85
CA SER A 118 -4.62 6.46 -32.13
C SER A 118 -3.63 5.70 -33.01
N HIS A 119 -2.60 5.08 -32.42
CA HIS A 119 -1.66 4.24 -33.15
C HIS A 119 -2.35 2.97 -33.67
N LEU A 120 -3.15 2.30 -32.84
CA LEU A 120 -3.90 1.11 -33.24
C LEU A 120 -4.88 1.40 -34.38
N ASP A 121 -5.61 2.53 -34.32
CA ASP A 121 -6.51 2.98 -35.39
C ASP A 121 -5.74 3.29 -36.69
N SER A 122 -4.48 3.73 -36.58
CA SER A 122 -3.63 4.00 -37.75
C SER A 122 -3.05 2.73 -38.39
N ILE A 123 -3.06 1.59 -37.69
CA ILE A 123 -2.71 0.30 -38.27
C ILE A 123 -3.82 -0.07 -39.24
N GLN A 124 -3.57 0.15 -40.53
CA GLN A 124 -4.46 -0.33 -41.58
C GLN A 124 -4.59 -1.84 -41.44
N PRO A 125 -5.81 -2.41 -41.58
CA PRO A 125 -5.94 -3.84 -41.77
C PRO A 125 -5.01 -4.20 -42.93
N VAL A 126 -4.11 -5.16 -42.69
CA VAL A 126 -3.22 -5.65 -43.75
C VAL A 126 -4.12 -6.00 -44.92
N ASP A 127 -3.77 -5.50 -46.10
CA ASP A 127 -4.46 -5.83 -47.34
C ASP A 127 -4.20 -7.32 -47.64
N GLU A 128 -4.97 -8.17 -46.96
CA GLU A 128 -4.92 -9.63 -47.07
C GLU A 128 -5.24 -10.08 -48.50
N SER A 129 -5.86 -9.22 -49.31
CA SER A 129 -6.18 -9.55 -50.71
C SER A 129 -4.92 -9.83 -51.54
N LYS A 130 -3.81 -9.11 -51.30
CA LYS A 130 -2.53 -9.39 -51.98
C LYS A 130 -1.91 -10.70 -51.54
N PHE A 131 -2.05 -11.04 -50.25
CA PHE A 131 -1.58 -12.31 -49.72
C PHE A 131 -2.41 -13.48 -50.26
N GLU A 132 -3.73 -13.34 -50.27
CA GLU A 132 -4.69 -14.32 -50.80
C GLU A 132 -4.49 -14.55 -52.31
N SER A 133 -4.26 -13.47 -53.07
CA SER A 133 -3.93 -13.56 -54.49
C SER A 133 -2.62 -14.32 -54.70
N SER A 134 -1.57 -13.99 -53.94
CA SER A 134 -0.26 -14.67 -54.05
C SER A 134 -0.36 -16.14 -53.67
N LEU A 135 -1.18 -16.48 -52.67
CA LEU A 135 -1.43 -17.86 -52.25
C LEU A 135 -2.18 -18.65 -53.33
N THR A 136 -3.16 -18.01 -53.97
CA THR A 136 -3.92 -18.58 -55.09
C THR A 136 -3.02 -18.84 -56.29
N ASP A 137 -2.15 -17.88 -56.65
CA ASP A 137 -1.20 -18.01 -57.75
C ASP A 137 -0.17 -19.13 -57.49
N LEU A 138 0.32 -19.22 -56.24
CA LEU A 138 1.22 -20.30 -55.84
C LEU A 138 0.52 -21.67 -55.95
N LYS A 139 -0.74 -21.77 -55.50
CA LYS A 139 -1.55 -22.99 -55.59
C LYS A 139 -1.75 -23.42 -57.05
N ASN A 140 -2.07 -22.49 -57.93
CA ASN A 140 -2.21 -22.74 -59.37
C ASN A 140 -0.88 -23.20 -59.98
N SER A 141 0.23 -22.56 -59.61
CA SER A 141 1.58 -22.92 -60.08
C SER A 141 1.97 -24.34 -59.65
N ILE A 142 1.70 -24.73 -58.40
CA ILE A 142 1.93 -26.09 -57.89
C ILE A 142 1.09 -27.11 -58.66
N GLN A 143 -0.17 -26.77 -58.98
CA GLN A 143 -1.04 -27.67 -59.73
C GLN A 143 -0.55 -27.87 -61.17
N MET A 144 -0.12 -26.79 -61.85
CA MET A 144 0.48 -26.89 -63.19
C MET A 144 1.76 -27.73 -63.18
N LEU A 145 2.64 -27.53 -62.19
CA LEU A 145 3.85 -28.33 -62.04
C LEU A 145 3.54 -29.81 -61.84
N LYS A 146 2.51 -30.12 -61.04
CA LYS A 146 2.06 -31.50 -60.81
C LYS A 146 1.58 -32.16 -62.10
N THR A 147 0.75 -31.46 -62.88
CA THR A 147 0.29 -31.95 -64.19
C THR A 147 1.46 -32.18 -65.14
N SER A 148 2.35 -31.20 -65.29
CA SER A 148 3.51 -31.30 -66.16
C SER A 148 4.46 -32.45 -65.77
N THR A 149 4.64 -32.68 -64.47
CA THR A 149 5.43 -33.83 -63.96
C THR A 149 4.75 -35.16 -64.32
N SER A 150 3.43 -35.24 -64.19
CA SER A 150 2.67 -36.45 -64.57
C SER A 150 2.77 -36.74 -66.07
N GLU A 151 2.64 -35.72 -66.93
CA GLU A 151 2.79 -35.85 -68.38
C GLU A 151 4.20 -36.30 -68.76
N SER A 152 5.24 -35.66 -68.19
CA SER A 152 6.63 -36.04 -68.43
C SER A 152 6.92 -37.48 -68.01
N ASN A 153 6.35 -37.96 -66.92
CA ASN A 153 6.49 -39.36 -66.50
C ASN A 153 5.82 -40.32 -67.49
N SER A 154 4.65 -39.98 -68.03
CA SER A 154 3.98 -40.79 -69.05
C SER A 154 4.77 -40.83 -70.37
N GLU A 155 5.37 -39.71 -70.78
CA GLU A 155 6.27 -39.67 -71.93
C GLU A 155 7.51 -40.53 -71.70
N GLN A 156 8.11 -40.46 -70.50
CA GLN A 156 9.26 -41.30 -70.14
C GLN A 156 8.92 -42.80 -70.24
N GLN A 157 7.78 -43.24 -69.70
CA GLN A 157 7.32 -44.63 -69.81
C GLN A 157 7.14 -45.06 -71.27
N SER A 158 6.63 -44.17 -72.12
CA SER A 158 6.46 -44.42 -73.54
C SER A 158 7.82 -44.60 -74.24
N LEU A 159 8.81 -43.77 -73.89
CA LEU A 159 10.18 -43.89 -74.40
C LEU A 159 10.87 -45.18 -73.92
N GLU A 160 10.70 -45.56 -72.66
CA GLU A 160 11.24 -46.82 -72.11
C GLU A 160 10.65 -48.05 -72.85
N SER A 161 9.36 -48.03 -73.18
CA SER A 161 8.72 -49.06 -73.99
C SER A 161 9.33 -49.10 -75.40
N LEU A 162 9.49 -47.95 -76.05
CA LEU A 162 10.10 -47.86 -77.38
C LEU A 162 11.55 -48.37 -77.39
N ILE A 163 12.34 -48.04 -76.37
CA ILE A 163 13.71 -48.55 -76.23
C ILE A 163 13.69 -50.09 -76.12
N SER A 164 12.80 -50.65 -75.31
CA SER A 164 12.67 -52.11 -75.16
C SER A 164 12.32 -52.81 -76.48
N GLU A 165 11.42 -52.22 -77.27
CA GLU A 165 11.07 -52.72 -78.61
C GLU A 165 12.27 -52.65 -79.57
N LEU A 166 13.02 -51.56 -79.55
CA LEU A 166 14.23 -51.40 -80.36
C LEU A 166 15.34 -52.38 -79.97
N GLU A 167 15.52 -52.66 -78.69
CA GLU A 167 16.47 -53.67 -78.20
C GLU A 167 16.11 -55.08 -78.67
N LYS A 168 14.82 -55.42 -78.64
CA LYS A 168 14.32 -56.68 -79.19
C LYS A 168 14.56 -56.76 -80.70
N LEU A 169 14.21 -55.72 -81.45
CA LEU A 169 14.44 -55.65 -82.89
C LEU A 169 15.93 -55.80 -83.23
N LYS A 170 16.81 -55.12 -82.49
CA LYS A 170 18.27 -55.24 -82.63
C LYS A 170 18.74 -56.69 -82.42
N THR A 171 18.20 -57.37 -81.43
CA THR A 171 18.53 -58.78 -81.14
C THR A 171 18.06 -59.69 -82.28
N ASP A 172 16.83 -59.52 -82.75
CA ASP A 172 16.27 -60.29 -83.87
C ASP A 172 17.08 -60.09 -85.16
N MET A 173 17.46 -58.85 -85.46
CA MET A 173 18.32 -58.52 -86.60
C MET A 173 19.70 -59.15 -86.47
N THR A 174 20.31 -59.11 -85.28
CA THR A 174 21.63 -59.73 -85.03
C THR A 174 21.60 -61.24 -85.25
N THR A 175 20.52 -61.90 -84.80
CA THR A 175 20.29 -63.33 -85.04
C THR A 175 20.15 -63.60 -86.55
N LYS A 176 19.32 -62.83 -87.26
CA LYS A 176 19.14 -62.99 -88.71
C LYS A 176 20.41 -62.77 -89.51
N VAL A 177 21.24 -61.79 -89.13
CA VAL A 177 22.55 -61.57 -89.77
C VAL A 177 23.47 -62.77 -89.54
N SER A 178 23.49 -63.33 -88.32
CA SER A 178 24.28 -64.53 -88.02
C SER A 178 23.82 -65.74 -88.85
N GLU A 179 22.50 -65.97 -88.96
CA GLU A 179 21.93 -67.03 -89.79
C GLU A 179 22.29 -66.87 -91.27
N LEU A 180 22.18 -65.66 -91.83
CA LEU A 180 22.56 -65.38 -93.21
C LEU A 180 24.04 -65.58 -93.46
N THR A 181 24.89 -65.20 -92.50
CA THR A 181 26.34 -65.40 -92.58
C THR A 181 26.69 -66.89 -92.59
N GLN A 182 26.00 -67.70 -91.77
CA GLN A 182 26.16 -69.15 -91.77
C GLN A 182 25.70 -69.75 -93.11
N LEU A 183 24.52 -69.36 -93.61
CA LEU A 183 24.00 -69.82 -94.89
C LEU A 183 24.95 -69.49 -96.04
N GLN A 184 25.56 -68.30 -96.02
CA GLN A 184 26.57 -67.89 -96.99
C GLN A 184 27.82 -68.79 -96.91
N SER A 185 28.29 -69.11 -95.71
CA SER A 185 29.42 -70.03 -95.51
C SER A 185 29.10 -71.44 -96.00
N ASP A 186 27.90 -71.95 -95.70
CA ASP A 186 27.45 -73.27 -96.13
C ASP A 186 27.35 -73.36 -97.66
N LEU A 187 26.81 -72.32 -98.31
CA LEU A 187 26.73 -72.22 -99.76
C LEU A 187 28.13 -72.19 -100.41
N ALA A 188 29.06 -71.43 -99.83
CA ALA A 188 30.44 -71.36 -100.30
C ALA A 188 31.15 -72.72 -100.19
N ASN A 189 30.93 -73.44 -99.08
CA ASN A 189 31.44 -74.80 -98.89
C ASN A 189 30.86 -75.77 -99.91
N TYR A 190 29.54 -75.74 -100.15
CA TYR A 190 28.89 -76.58 -101.15
C TYR A 190 29.42 -76.31 -102.57
N ALA A 191 29.60 -75.04 -102.93
CA ALA A 191 30.19 -74.65 -104.21
C ALA A 191 31.65 -75.16 -104.37
N ALA A 192 32.44 -75.14 -103.29
CA ALA A 192 33.79 -75.70 -103.29
C ALA A 192 33.80 -77.23 -103.46
N GLN A 193 32.88 -77.95 -102.80
CA GLN A 193 32.71 -79.40 -102.96
C GLN A 193 32.29 -79.77 -104.39
N LEU A 194 31.36 -79.03 -104.99
CA LEU A 194 30.97 -79.22 -106.39
C LEU A 194 32.15 -79.05 -107.35
N ARG A 195 33.02 -78.08 -107.11
CA ARG A 195 34.25 -77.89 -107.91
C ARG A 195 35.21 -79.07 -107.81
N GLN A 196 35.32 -79.73 -106.65
CA GLN A 196 36.16 -80.93 -106.47
C GLN A 196 35.58 -82.18 -107.14
N LEU A 197 34.26 -82.26 -107.33
CA LEU A 197 33.60 -83.40 -108.00
C LEU A 197 33.62 -83.31 -109.54
N LEU A 198 33.78 -82.09 -110.07
CA LEU A 198 33.69 -81.79 -111.51
C LEU A 198 35.06 -81.51 -112.17
N GLY A 199 36.15 -81.53 -111.40
CA GLY A 199 37.53 -81.43 -111.88
C GLY A 199 38.32 -82.67 -111.48
#